data_AF-A0A9D4WQI2-F1
#
_entry.id   AF-A0A9D4WQI2-F1
#
_cell.length_a   1.000
_cell.length_b   1.000
_cell.length_c   1.000
_cell.angle_alpha   90.00
_cell.angle_beta   90.00
_cell.angle_gamma   90.00
#
_symmetry.space_group_name_H-M   'P 1'
#
loop_
_entity.id
_entity.type
_entity.pdbx_description
1 polymer ?
#
loop_
_entity_poly.entity_id
_entity_poly.type
_entity_poly.pdbx_seq_one_letter_code
_entity_poly.pdbx_strand_id
1 'polypeptide(L)'
;NAIRLFMQRNPIPTLIGDVYYSVHNRNEKRRGGLVRCCAQLLFRWFMGYLPSRGAFAHLDPSVKWSFRLMGLRANDIAWTHNGLAGRDFICSCGSLPNVPLVGVQGCINYNPVLLRRQMGFAVEGPPLSREIQESFYFPIDGNQAKLRQVLDEWRDIQRKGKVPYGKVNSRYLPLFDDWLRKRIEVTLLPFPGGDLGCPLIEGRSSSVSMEEFLEMKRARDQLLAEKAELERNVARFQTANQEIKVKMEDQDKRHALEAKRFEMDTAYYGKVNQALASSTREHDITKERLARASQIIEDEKRRQTLVKDQRDARARSLAAEWEAEKAKIVAERDHYMAERDHYFRQMKIHQKEVGRLQQENTELRFAVEFAKME
;
A
#
# COMPACT_ATOMS: atom_id res chain seq x y z
N ASN A 1 -29.72 -22.60 -0.23
CA ASN A 1 -29.41 -22.32 -1.64
C ASN A 1 -27.97 -22.79 -1.92
N ALA A 2 -27.80 -24.05 -2.35
CA ALA A 2 -26.52 -24.76 -2.58
C ALA A 2 -25.48 -23.94 -3.34
N ILE A 3 -25.97 -23.20 -4.34
CA ILE A 3 -25.17 -22.35 -5.20
C ILE A 3 -24.42 -21.29 -4.37
N ARG A 4 -24.95 -20.84 -3.22
CA ARG A 4 -24.21 -19.94 -2.32
C ARG A 4 -22.99 -20.60 -1.68
N LEU A 5 -22.91 -21.90 -1.41
CA LEU A 5 -21.69 -22.47 -0.82
C LEU A 5 -20.52 -22.51 -1.81
N PHE A 6 -20.80 -22.74 -3.09
CA PHE A 6 -19.82 -22.68 -4.16
C PHE A 6 -19.59 -21.24 -4.67
N MET A 7 -20.61 -20.37 -4.63
CA MET A 7 -20.53 -18.97 -5.06
C MET A 7 -20.20 -17.95 -3.96
N GLN A 8 -20.18 -18.31 -2.67
CA GLN A 8 -19.74 -17.44 -1.56
C GLN A 8 -18.22 -17.16 -1.60
N ARG A 9 -17.54 -17.44 -2.72
CA ARG A 9 -16.09 -17.35 -2.87
C ARG A 9 -15.32 -18.17 -1.83
N ASN A 10 -15.92 -19.22 -1.26
CA ASN A 10 -15.20 -20.16 -0.41
C ASN A 10 -14.60 -21.25 -1.32
N PRO A 11 -13.30 -21.20 -1.63
CA PRO A 11 -12.70 -22.16 -2.56
C PRO A 11 -12.54 -23.55 -1.93
N ILE A 12 -12.77 -23.70 -0.62
CA ILE A 12 -12.41 -24.92 0.13
C ILE A 12 -13.07 -26.18 -0.44
N PRO A 13 -14.40 -26.27 -0.67
CA PRO A 13 -15.01 -27.50 -1.19
C PRO A 13 -14.47 -27.89 -2.58
N THR A 14 -14.23 -26.91 -3.44
CA THR A 14 -13.65 -27.12 -4.78
C THR A 14 -12.19 -27.56 -4.70
N LEU A 15 -11.38 -26.95 -3.83
CA LEU A 15 -10.00 -27.36 -3.60
C LEU A 15 -9.91 -28.78 -3.04
N ILE A 16 -10.76 -29.14 -2.09
CA ILE A 16 -10.84 -30.51 -1.55
C ILE A 16 -11.28 -31.48 -2.66
N GLY A 17 -12.25 -31.08 -3.50
CA GLY A 17 -12.68 -31.85 -4.67
C GLY A 17 -11.52 -32.16 -5.61
N ASP A 18 -10.73 -31.16 -6.00
CA ASP A 18 -9.55 -31.37 -6.86
C ASP A 18 -8.46 -32.22 -6.21
N VAL A 19 -8.22 -32.02 -4.91
CA VAL A 19 -7.29 -32.87 -4.14
C VAL A 19 -7.73 -34.32 -4.18
N TYR A 20 -8.98 -34.61 -3.79
CA TYR A 20 -9.51 -35.97 -3.75
C TYR A 20 -9.49 -36.59 -5.15
N TYR A 21 -9.93 -35.85 -6.17
CA TYR A 21 -9.91 -36.30 -7.55
C TYR A 21 -8.50 -36.66 -8.02
N SER A 22 -7.50 -35.85 -7.69
CA SER A 22 -6.11 -36.12 -8.07
C SER A 22 -5.50 -37.30 -7.31
N VAL A 23 -5.80 -37.47 -6.01
CA VAL A 23 -5.37 -38.62 -5.20
C VAL A 23 -5.98 -39.91 -5.74
N HIS A 24 -7.28 -39.90 -6.02
CA HIS A 24 -7.98 -41.04 -6.57
C HIS A 24 -7.41 -41.42 -7.95
N ASN A 25 -7.29 -40.46 -8.88
CA ASN A 25 -6.74 -40.73 -10.23
C ASN A 25 -5.29 -41.24 -10.19
N ARG A 26 -4.47 -40.78 -9.23
CA ARG A 26 -3.11 -41.30 -9.00
C ARG A 26 -3.12 -42.77 -8.57
N ASN A 27 -4.04 -43.15 -7.68
CA ASN A 27 -4.08 -44.47 -7.07
C ASN A 27 -4.75 -45.51 -7.97
N GLU A 28 -5.91 -45.21 -8.58
CA GLU A 28 -6.62 -46.17 -9.44
C GLU A 28 -5.83 -46.53 -10.70
N LYS A 29 -5.23 -45.55 -11.37
CA LYS A 29 -4.57 -45.81 -12.65
C LYS A 29 -3.16 -46.38 -12.49
N ARG A 30 -2.61 -46.45 -11.28
CA ARG A 30 -1.18 -46.76 -11.00
C ARG A 30 -0.19 -45.99 -11.89
N ARG A 31 -0.61 -44.87 -12.48
CA ARG A 31 0.15 -44.12 -13.50
C ARG A 31 1.17 -43.14 -12.90
N GLY A 32 1.27 -43.08 -11.57
CA GLY A 32 1.93 -41.96 -10.93
C GLY A 32 1.20 -40.64 -11.21
N GLY A 33 1.72 -39.54 -10.68
CA GLY A 33 1.12 -38.21 -10.85
C GLY A 33 1.24 -37.37 -9.58
N LEU A 34 1.28 -36.05 -9.76
CA LEU A 34 1.31 -35.09 -8.65
C LEU A 34 -0.11 -34.92 -8.10
N VAL A 35 -0.23 -34.91 -6.76
CA VAL A 35 -1.46 -34.47 -6.09
C VAL A 35 -1.60 -32.98 -6.39
N ARG A 36 -2.67 -32.60 -7.10
CA ARG A 36 -2.90 -31.21 -7.50
C ARG A 36 -3.58 -30.44 -6.37
N CYS A 37 -3.15 -29.19 -6.22
CA CYS A 37 -3.60 -28.23 -5.21
C CYS A 37 -3.25 -28.63 -3.76
N CYS A 38 -3.00 -27.62 -2.92
CA CYS A 38 -3.03 -27.71 -1.46
C CYS A 38 -2.15 -28.80 -0.79
N ALA A 39 -1.12 -29.35 -1.43
CA ALA A 39 -0.22 -30.34 -0.81
C ALA A 39 0.37 -29.84 0.51
N GLN A 40 0.72 -28.56 0.58
CA GLN A 40 1.18 -27.88 1.80
C GLN A 40 0.10 -27.79 2.89
N LEU A 41 -1.18 -27.62 2.52
CA LEU A 41 -2.29 -27.62 3.48
C LEU A 41 -2.62 -29.02 3.95
N LEU A 42 -2.56 -30.03 3.07
CA LEU A 42 -2.69 -31.44 3.43
C LEU A 42 -1.56 -31.86 4.37
N PHE A 43 -0.33 -31.43 4.09
CA PHE A 43 0.81 -31.67 4.97
C PHE A 43 0.59 -31.02 6.34
N ARG A 44 0.19 -29.74 6.40
CA ARG A 44 -0.13 -29.06 7.67
C ARG A 44 -1.27 -29.73 8.44
N TRP A 45 -2.34 -30.10 7.74
CA TRP A 45 -3.47 -30.83 8.31
C TRP A 45 -3.00 -32.17 8.88
N PHE A 46 -2.30 -32.96 8.09
CA PHE A 46 -1.76 -34.26 8.47
C PHE A 46 -0.84 -34.18 9.69
N MET A 47 0.12 -33.26 9.67
CA MET A 47 1.03 -33.00 10.80
C MET A 47 0.31 -32.54 12.06
N GLY A 48 -0.86 -31.89 11.94
CA GLY A 48 -1.67 -31.47 13.08
C GLY A 48 -2.24 -32.62 13.93
N TYR A 49 -2.33 -33.84 13.37
CA TYR A 49 -2.79 -35.03 14.10
C TYR A 49 -1.64 -35.87 14.66
N LEU A 50 -0.40 -35.58 14.27
CA LEU A 50 0.77 -36.37 14.64
C LEU A 50 1.45 -35.83 15.91
N PRO A 51 2.21 -36.65 16.65
CA PRO A 51 2.94 -36.18 17.82
C PRO A 51 3.89 -35.02 17.47
N SER A 52 3.77 -33.91 18.18
CA SER A 52 4.68 -32.76 18.05
C SER A 52 5.91 -32.85 18.95
N ARG A 53 6.00 -33.90 19.79
CA ARG A 53 7.08 -34.16 20.75
C ARG A 53 7.37 -35.65 20.85
N GLY A 54 8.51 -36.00 21.44
CA GLY A 54 8.92 -37.39 21.68
C GLY A 54 9.57 -38.04 20.47
N ALA A 55 9.73 -39.37 20.53
CA ALA A 55 10.49 -40.13 19.53
C ALA A 55 10.08 -39.79 18.10
N PHE A 56 8.76 -39.72 17.81
CA PHE A 56 8.25 -39.38 16.47
C PHE A 56 8.76 -38.03 15.93
N ALA A 57 8.80 -36.99 16.77
CA ALA A 57 9.24 -35.66 16.39
C ALA A 57 10.77 -35.54 16.25
N HIS A 58 11.51 -36.40 16.96
CA HIS A 58 12.97 -36.43 16.96
C HIS A 58 13.56 -37.51 16.02
N LEU A 59 12.73 -38.26 15.30
CA LEU A 59 13.18 -39.26 14.33
C LEU A 59 14.02 -38.58 13.24
N ASP A 60 15.21 -39.13 13.00
CA ASP A 60 16.15 -38.69 11.96
C ASP A 60 15.42 -38.44 10.64
N PRO A 61 15.52 -37.24 10.02
CA PRO A 61 14.99 -36.88 8.71
C PRO A 61 15.21 -37.93 7.59
N SER A 62 16.24 -38.77 7.68
CA SER A 62 16.54 -39.84 6.73
C SER A 62 15.54 -41.01 6.76
N VAL A 63 14.82 -41.21 7.87
CA VAL A 63 13.85 -42.30 8.02
C VAL A 63 12.65 -42.07 7.10
N LYS A 64 12.32 -43.05 6.25
CA LYS A 64 11.18 -42.97 5.34
C LYS A 64 9.88 -42.77 6.14
N TRP A 65 9.00 -41.89 5.64
CA TRP A 65 7.71 -41.58 6.27
C TRP A 65 6.85 -42.81 6.54
N SER A 66 6.87 -43.82 5.67
CA SER A 66 6.15 -45.07 5.89
C SER A 66 6.54 -45.73 7.22
N PHE A 67 7.83 -45.83 7.53
CA PHE A 67 8.30 -46.42 8.78
C PHE A 67 7.95 -45.55 10.00
N ARG A 68 8.05 -44.22 9.86
CA ARG A 68 7.66 -43.30 10.95
C ARG A 68 6.20 -43.47 11.35
N LEU A 69 5.32 -43.55 10.35
CA LEU A 69 3.87 -43.65 10.58
C LEU A 69 3.47 -45.00 11.15
N MET A 70 4.14 -46.07 10.73
CA MET A 70 3.87 -47.41 11.25
C MET A 70 4.26 -47.58 12.72
N GLY A 71 5.20 -46.80 13.23
CA GLY A 71 5.57 -46.80 14.65
C GLY A 71 4.54 -46.13 15.57
N LEU A 72 3.51 -45.49 15.02
CA LEU A 72 2.48 -44.81 15.80
C LEU A 72 1.40 -45.79 16.25
N ARG A 73 1.05 -45.73 17.53
CA ARG A 73 -0.14 -46.39 18.07
C ARG A 73 -1.33 -45.45 17.98
N ALA A 74 -2.53 -46.01 18.11
CA ALA A 74 -3.76 -45.21 18.13
C ALA A 74 -3.74 -44.10 19.19
N ASN A 75 -3.09 -44.29 20.34
CA ASN A 75 -3.02 -43.27 21.39
C ASN A 75 -1.99 -42.17 21.11
N ASP A 76 -1.07 -42.39 20.17
CA ASP A 76 -0.05 -41.39 19.81
C ASP A 76 -0.63 -40.34 18.83
N ILE A 77 -1.78 -40.63 18.21
CA ILE A 77 -2.44 -39.74 17.25
C ILE A 77 -3.46 -38.85 17.97
N ALA A 78 -3.37 -37.54 17.77
CA ALA A 78 -4.33 -36.56 18.27
C ALA A 78 -5.59 -36.56 17.40
N TRP A 79 -6.40 -37.62 17.50
CA TRP A 79 -7.53 -37.87 16.59
C TRP A 79 -8.50 -36.70 16.47
N THR A 80 -8.80 -36.01 17.55
CA THR A 80 -9.75 -34.90 17.56
C THR A 80 -9.01 -33.59 17.77
N HIS A 81 -9.18 -32.64 16.86
CA HIS A 81 -8.70 -31.28 17.07
C HIS A 81 -9.66 -30.54 18.01
N ASN A 82 -9.17 -29.97 19.10
CA ASN A 82 -9.99 -29.35 20.17
C ASN A 82 -10.99 -28.31 19.65
N GLY A 83 -10.67 -27.62 18.54
CA GLY A 83 -11.58 -26.65 17.91
C GLY A 83 -12.79 -27.25 17.18
N LEU A 84 -12.74 -28.51 16.76
CA LEU A 84 -13.78 -29.18 15.94
C LEU A 84 -14.59 -30.24 16.70
N ALA A 85 -14.13 -30.63 17.90
CA ALA A 85 -14.77 -31.66 18.71
C ALA A 85 -16.25 -31.36 18.98
N GLY A 86 -17.11 -32.32 18.67
CA GLY A 86 -18.54 -32.26 18.97
C GLY A 86 -19.34 -31.27 18.13
N ARG A 87 -18.77 -30.70 17.07
CA ARG A 87 -19.50 -29.84 16.14
C ARG A 87 -20.26 -30.65 15.10
N ASP A 88 -21.40 -30.12 14.68
CA ASP A 88 -22.15 -30.69 13.58
C ASP A 88 -21.37 -30.56 12.27
N PHE A 89 -21.32 -31.62 11.49
CA PHE A 89 -20.61 -31.68 10.22
C PHE A 89 -21.52 -32.20 9.12
N ILE A 90 -21.22 -31.80 7.88
CA ILE A 90 -21.97 -32.27 6.71
C ILE A 90 -21.71 -33.76 6.57
N CYS A 91 -22.77 -34.56 6.60
CA CYS A 91 -22.68 -36.01 6.45
C CYS A 91 -23.19 -36.49 5.09
N SER A 92 -24.16 -35.79 4.50
CA SER A 92 -24.84 -36.18 3.27
C SER A 92 -25.46 -34.96 2.56
N CYS A 93 -25.79 -35.14 1.28
CA CYS A 93 -26.47 -34.15 0.44
C CYS A 93 -27.70 -34.80 -0.21
N GLY A 94 -28.89 -34.28 0.08
CA GLY A 94 -30.18 -34.75 -0.40
C GLY A 94 -30.37 -36.25 -0.21
N SER A 95 -30.58 -36.96 -1.31
CA SER A 95 -30.76 -38.41 -1.35
C SER A 95 -29.45 -39.21 -1.19
N LEU A 96 -28.30 -38.54 -1.30
CA LEU A 96 -26.99 -39.19 -1.31
C LEU A 96 -26.49 -39.47 0.10
N PRO A 97 -26.04 -40.70 0.42
CA PRO A 97 -25.53 -41.04 1.75
C PRO A 97 -24.13 -40.45 2.04
N ASN A 98 -23.54 -39.73 1.08
CA ASN A 98 -22.23 -39.12 1.14
C ASN A 98 -22.27 -37.69 0.57
N VAL A 99 -21.12 -37.03 0.54
CA VAL A 99 -21.01 -35.63 0.08
C VAL A 99 -20.28 -35.62 -1.27
N PRO A 100 -20.96 -35.29 -2.38
CA PRO A 100 -20.28 -35.16 -3.67
C PRO A 100 -19.48 -33.84 -3.72
N LEU A 101 -18.17 -33.92 -3.94
CA LEU A 101 -17.31 -32.73 -4.09
C LEU A 101 -17.09 -32.42 -5.56
N VAL A 102 -17.32 -31.16 -5.94
CA VAL A 102 -17.12 -30.67 -7.31
C VAL A 102 -15.83 -29.87 -7.37
N GLY A 103 -14.80 -30.45 -7.98
CA GLY A 103 -13.54 -29.79 -8.32
C GLY A 103 -13.58 -29.11 -9.68
N VAL A 104 -12.45 -28.60 -10.17
CA VAL A 104 -12.27 -28.10 -11.53
C VAL A 104 -12.14 -29.27 -12.52
N GLN A 105 -11.56 -30.38 -12.10
CA GLN A 105 -11.31 -31.53 -13.01
C GLN A 105 -12.51 -32.47 -13.11
N GLY A 106 -13.30 -32.56 -12.04
CA GLY A 106 -14.32 -33.58 -11.91
C GLY A 106 -15.04 -33.55 -10.59
N CYS A 107 -16.03 -34.41 -10.47
CA CYS A 107 -16.76 -34.66 -9.23
C CYS A 107 -16.26 -35.96 -8.60
N ILE A 108 -16.14 -35.99 -7.26
CA ILE A 108 -15.72 -37.17 -6.49
C ILE A 108 -16.50 -37.32 -5.19
N ASN A 109 -16.69 -38.55 -4.70
CA ASN A 109 -17.31 -38.79 -3.40
C ASN A 109 -16.39 -38.40 -2.23
N TYR A 110 -16.98 -37.79 -1.21
CA TYR A 110 -16.39 -37.62 0.09
C TYR A 110 -17.27 -38.30 1.12
N ASN A 111 -16.67 -39.11 1.98
CA ASN A 111 -17.39 -39.96 2.94
C ASN A 111 -17.12 -39.48 4.39
N PRO A 112 -17.78 -38.39 4.86
CA PRO A 112 -17.59 -37.85 6.21
C PRO A 112 -17.82 -38.83 7.35
N VAL A 113 -18.54 -39.93 7.11
CA VAL A 113 -18.74 -41.00 8.10
C VAL A 113 -17.41 -41.55 8.64
N LEU A 114 -16.36 -41.56 7.81
CA LEU A 114 -15.02 -42.01 8.20
C LEU A 114 -14.29 -41.01 9.11
N LEU A 115 -14.77 -39.76 9.19
CA LEU A 115 -14.17 -38.69 9.98
C LEU A 115 -14.85 -38.50 11.34
N ARG A 116 -15.82 -39.34 11.69
CA ARG A 116 -16.54 -39.27 12.97
C ARG A 116 -15.60 -39.15 14.17
N ARG A 117 -14.54 -39.97 14.20
CA ARG A 117 -13.51 -39.93 15.25
C ARG A 117 -12.78 -38.59 15.28
N GLN A 118 -12.49 -38.01 14.12
CA GLN A 118 -11.84 -36.69 14.03
C GLN A 118 -12.74 -35.53 14.46
N MET A 119 -14.05 -35.71 14.34
CA MET A 119 -15.05 -34.78 14.85
C MET A 119 -15.38 -35.01 16.33
N GLY A 120 -14.68 -35.94 17.00
CA GLY A 120 -14.82 -36.21 18.43
C GLY A 120 -16.01 -37.09 18.79
N PHE A 121 -16.57 -37.81 17.83
CA PHE A 121 -17.65 -38.78 18.06
C PHE A 121 -17.13 -40.21 18.02
N ALA A 122 -17.75 -41.09 18.80
CA ALA A 122 -17.35 -42.48 18.87
C ALA A 122 -17.67 -43.17 17.55
N VAL A 123 -16.80 -44.10 17.16
CA VAL A 123 -17.01 -44.97 16.00
C VAL A 123 -17.33 -46.35 16.54
N GLU A 124 -18.63 -46.66 16.58
CA GLU A 124 -19.15 -47.86 17.24
C GLU A 124 -18.94 -49.13 16.43
N GLY A 125 -18.89 -49.00 15.11
CA GLY A 125 -18.74 -50.11 14.20
C GLY A 125 -18.45 -49.64 12.78
N PRO A 126 -18.39 -50.58 11.83
CA PRO A 126 -18.14 -50.25 10.43
C PRO A 126 -19.22 -49.32 9.87
N PRO A 127 -18.85 -48.39 8.97
CA PRO A 127 -19.82 -47.61 8.22
C PRO A 127 -20.68 -48.53 7.33
N LEU A 128 -21.90 -48.11 7.03
CA LEU A 128 -22.76 -48.86 6.12
C LEU A 128 -22.14 -48.87 4.72
N SER A 129 -22.26 -49.98 3.99
CA SER A 129 -21.67 -50.12 2.64
C SER A 129 -22.06 -48.96 1.71
N ARG A 130 -23.30 -48.47 1.79
CA ARG A 130 -23.79 -47.32 1.02
C ARG A 130 -23.09 -45.98 1.35
N GLU A 131 -22.63 -45.80 2.58
CA GLU A 131 -21.99 -44.54 3.04
C GLU A 131 -20.53 -44.42 2.59
N ILE A 132 -19.92 -45.53 2.17
CA ILE A 132 -18.54 -45.62 1.70
C ILE A 132 -18.44 -46.05 0.24
N GLN A 133 -19.58 -46.25 -0.42
CA GLN A 133 -19.64 -46.62 -1.83
C GLN A 133 -19.15 -45.46 -2.69
N GLU A 134 -18.39 -45.80 -3.73
CA GLU A 134 -17.97 -44.85 -4.74
C GLU A 134 -19.10 -44.58 -5.73
N SER A 135 -20.00 -43.69 -5.34
CA SER A 135 -21.19 -43.33 -6.14
C SER A 135 -20.90 -42.25 -7.18
N PHE A 136 -19.89 -41.41 -6.98
CA PHE A 136 -19.57 -40.29 -7.85
C PHE A 136 -18.07 -40.20 -8.10
N TYR A 137 -17.68 -40.54 -9.32
CA TYR A 137 -16.37 -40.21 -9.87
C TYR A 137 -16.51 -40.01 -11.38
N PHE A 138 -16.39 -38.76 -11.84
CA PHE A 138 -16.48 -38.43 -13.27
C PHE A 138 -15.80 -37.10 -13.60
N PRO A 139 -15.21 -36.93 -14.80
CA PRO A 139 -14.69 -35.65 -15.26
C PRO A 139 -15.84 -34.68 -15.56
N ILE A 140 -15.65 -33.36 -15.34
CA ILE A 140 -16.69 -32.36 -15.64
C ILE A 140 -17.04 -32.37 -17.14
N ASP A 141 -16.02 -32.51 -17.98
CA ASP A 141 -16.19 -32.55 -19.43
C ASP A 141 -17.10 -33.72 -19.83
N GLY A 142 -18.14 -33.41 -20.61
CA GLY A 142 -19.13 -34.39 -21.07
C GLY A 142 -20.15 -34.86 -20.02
N ASN A 143 -20.11 -34.39 -18.77
CA ASN A 143 -20.99 -34.88 -17.68
C ASN A 143 -21.92 -33.80 -17.08
N GLN A 144 -22.37 -32.85 -17.90
CA GLN A 144 -23.20 -31.71 -17.45
C GLN A 144 -24.54 -32.12 -16.80
N ALA A 145 -25.13 -33.26 -17.19
CA ALA A 145 -26.34 -33.77 -16.55
C ALA A 145 -26.08 -34.28 -15.12
N LYS A 146 -25.00 -35.05 -14.91
CA LYS A 146 -24.59 -35.52 -13.59
C LYS A 146 -24.16 -34.37 -12.68
N LEU A 147 -23.51 -33.35 -13.24
CA LEU A 147 -23.15 -32.14 -12.49
C LEU A 147 -24.41 -31.41 -12.00
N ARG A 148 -25.44 -31.27 -12.84
CA ARG A 148 -26.73 -30.69 -12.43
C ARG A 148 -27.39 -31.49 -11.29
N GLN A 149 -27.40 -32.82 -11.39
CA GLN A 149 -27.89 -33.68 -10.32
C GLN A 149 -27.15 -33.40 -9.00
N VAL A 150 -25.81 -33.38 -9.02
CA VAL A 150 -25.01 -33.06 -7.82
C VAL A 150 -25.38 -31.70 -7.25
N LEU A 151 -25.51 -30.67 -8.09
CA LEU A 151 -25.89 -29.33 -7.65
C LEU A 151 -27.29 -29.29 -7.00
N ASP A 152 -28.21 -30.11 -7.47
CA ASP A 152 -29.55 -30.23 -6.89
C ASP A 152 -29.52 -30.94 -5.53
N GLU A 153 -28.72 -32.01 -5.38
CA GLU A 153 -28.53 -32.71 -4.10
C GLU A 153 -27.91 -31.79 -3.04
N TRP A 154 -26.99 -30.90 -3.44
CA TRP A 154 -26.42 -29.90 -2.53
C TRP A 154 -27.44 -28.88 -2.01
N ARG A 155 -28.66 -28.80 -2.58
CA ARG A 155 -29.70 -27.88 -2.07
C ARG A 155 -30.22 -28.31 -0.71
N ASP A 156 -30.12 -29.60 -0.41
CA ASP A 156 -30.52 -30.20 0.85
C ASP A 156 -29.30 -30.75 1.61
N ILE A 157 -28.73 -29.96 2.52
CA ILE A 157 -27.51 -30.34 3.22
C ILE A 157 -27.87 -30.93 4.57
N GLN A 158 -27.52 -32.20 4.77
CA GLN A 158 -27.74 -32.89 6.02
C GLN A 158 -26.50 -32.79 6.92
N ARG A 159 -26.70 -32.32 8.14
CA ARG A 159 -25.65 -32.18 9.15
C ARG A 159 -25.96 -33.05 10.36
N LYS A 160 -24.92 -33.71 10.88
CA LYS A 160 -25.02 -34.56 12.05
C LYS A 160 -23.94 -34.18 13.06
N GLY A 161 -24.28 -34.27 14.34
CA GLY A 161 -23.35 -34.09 15.45
C GLY A 161 -23.91 -34.69 16.72
N LYS A 162 -24.09 -33.89 17.77
CA LYS A 162 -24.38 -34.43 19.12
C LYS A 162 -25.68 -35.22 19.22
N VAL A 163 -26.71 -34.84 18.47
CA VAL A 163 -28.02 -35.53 18.53
C VAL A 163 -27.92 -36.99 18.06
N PRO A 164 -27.44 -37.28 16.83
CA PRO A 164 -27.33 -38.66 16.36
C PRO A 164 -26.10 -39.42 16.87
N TYR A 165 -25.04 -38.74 17.33
CA TYR A 165 -23.77 -39.39 17.70
C TYR A 165 -23.41 -39.29 19.19
N GLY A 166 -24.28 -38.68 20.00
CA GLY A 166 -24.09 -38.58 21.43
C GLY A 166 -23.04 -37.54 21.86
N LYS A 167 -22.61 -37.65 23.12
CA LYS A 167 -21.61 -36.76 23.70
C LYS A 167 -20.24 -36.97 23.04
N VAL A 168 -19.41 -35.93 23.10
CA VAL A 168 -18.03 -35.99 22.61
C VAL A 168 -17.29 -37.11 23.31
N ASN A 169 -16.87 -38.08 22.53
CA ASN A 169 -16.18 -39.28 22.97
C ASN A 169 -15.42 -39.85 21.77
N SER A 170 -14.11 -39.60 21.70
CA SER A 170 -13.28 -40.13 20.60
C SER A 170 -12.86 -41.60 20.82
N ARG A 171 -13.62 -42.37 21.61
CA ARG A 171 -13.36 -43.80 21.80
C ARG A 171 -13.46 -44.56 20.47
N TYR A 172 -12.53 -45.49 20.32
CA TYR A 172 -12.56 -46.51 19.29
C TYR A 172 -13.16 -47.79 19.87
N LEU A 173 -13.95 -48.51 19.08
CA LEU A 173 -14.53 -49.79 19.46
C LEU A 173 -13.93 -50.91 18.58
N PRO A 174 -13.65 -52.10 19.14
CA PRO A 174 -12.93 -53.17 18.44
C PRO A 174 -13.52 -53.57 17.07
N LEU A 175 -14.85 -53.49 16.91
CA LEU A 175 -15.55 -53.83 15.67
C LEU A 175 -15.10 -52.99 14.47
N PHE A 176 -14.74 -51.73 14.70
CA PHE A 176 -14.23 -50.86 13.63
C PHE A 176 -12.80 -51.22 13.22
N ASP A 177 -11.96 -51.63 14.18
CA ASP A 177 -10.57 -52.02 13.92
C ASP A 177 -10.50 -53.30 13.10
N ASP A 178 -11.35 -54.28 13.41
CA ASP A 178 -11.47 -55.52 12.64
C ASP A 178 -11.90 -55.24 11.19
N TRP A 179 -12.87 -54.34 11.01
CA TRP A 179 -13.29 -53.90 9.69
C TRP A 179 -12.18 -53.17 8.94
N LEU A 180 -11.45 -52.28 9.61
CA LEU A 180 -10.34 -51.53 9.01
C LEU A 180 -9.21 -52.47 8.59
N ARG A 181 -8.87 -53.46 9.43
CA ARG A 181 -7.85 -54.48 9.13
C ARG A 181 -8.22 -55.28 7.87
N LYS A 182 -9.45 -55.80 7.81
CA LYS A 182 -9.98 -56.48 6.61
C LYS A 182 -9.93 -55.59 5.37
N ARG A 183 -10.24 -54.30 5.53
CA ARG A 183 -10.17 -53.35 4.41
C ARG A 183 -8.74 -53.11 3.93
N ILE A 184 -7.76 -53.03 4.84
CA ILE A 184 -6.33 -52.90 4.49
C ILE A 184 -5.88 -54.09 3.65
N GLU A 185 -6.27 -55.31 4.04
CA GLU A 185 -5.99 -56.55 3.29
C GLU A 185 -6.59 -56.49 1.88
N VAL A 186 -7.86 -56.09 1.74
CA VAL A 186 -8.52 -55.97 0.44
C VAL A 186 -7.89 -54.89 -0.45
N THR A 187 -7.47 -53.76 0.14
CA THR A 187 -6.96 -52.61 -0.61
C THR A 187 -5.47 -52.78 -0.98
N LEU A 188 -4.82 -53.86 -0.50
CA LEU A 188 -3.39 -54.16 -0.71
C LEU A 188 -2.50 -52.96 -0.41
N LEU A 189 -2.82 -52.19 0.63
CA LEU A 189 -1.99 -51.06 1.02
C LEU A 189 -0.60 -51.60 1.39
N PRO A 190 0.50 -50.98 0.91
CA PRO A 190 1.86 -51.50 1.03
C PRO A 190 2.43 -51.26 2.44
N PHE A 191 1.67 -51.63 3.46
CA PHE A 191 2.18 -51.74 4.81
C PHE A 191 2.76 -53.16 4.93
N PRO A 192 4.06 -53.32 5.24
CA PRO A 192 4.60 -54.64 5.52
C PRO A 192 3.76 -55.25 6.65
N GLY A 193 3.01 -56.30 6.35
CA GLY A 193 2.15 -57.02 7.29
C GLY A 193 2.96 -57.90 8.25
N GLY A 194 4.09 -57.39 8.74
CA GLY A 194 4.91 -58.04 9.74
C GLY A 194 4.91 -57.21 11.00
N ASP A 195 4.90 -57.88 12.15
CA ASP A 195 5.30 -57.32 13.43
C ASP A 195 6.56 -56.47 13.22
N LEU A 196 6.36 -55.16 13.09
CA LEU A 196 7.43 -54.23 13.31
C LEU A 196 7.75 -54.42 14.77
N GLY A 197 8.95 -54.93 15.03
CA GLY A 197 9.53 -54.96 16.35
C GLY A 197 9.58 -53.56 16.95
N CYS A 198 8.44 -53.07 17.45
CA CYS A 198 8.41 -52.66 18.84
C CYS A 198 9.04 -53.83 19.57
N PRO A 199 10.09 -53.64 20.38
CA PRO A 199 10.46 -54.68 21.32
C PRO A 199 9.16 -55.04 22.04
N LEU A 200 8.62 -56.23 21.75
CA LEU A 200 7.95 -56.95 22.81
C LEU A 200 9.04 -56.94 23.88
N ILE A 201 8.79 -56.22 24.96
CA ILE A 201 9.40 -56.57 26.22
C ILE A 201 8.87 -57.98 26.45
N GLU A 202 9.56 -58.96 25.86
CA GLU A 202 9.40 -60.36 26.21
C GLU A 202 9.56 -60.34 27.72
N GLY A 203 8.52 -60.80 28.41
CA GLY A 203 8.57 -61.09 29.83
C GLY A 203 9.51 -62.25 30.10
N ARG A 204 10.77 -62.18 29.65
CA ARG A 204 11.86 -62.88 30.29
C ARG A 204 12.11 -62.12 31.58
N SER A 205 11.54 -62.67 32.65
CA SER A 205 12.09 -62.55 33.98
C SER A 205 13.48 -63.18 33.94
N SER A 206 14.45 -62.49 33.34
CA SER A 206 15.86 -62.75 33.61
C SER A 206 16.03 -62.41 35.08
N SER A 207 16.42 -63.37 35.88
CA SER A 207 16.91 -63.13 37.22
C SER A 207 18.15 -62.23 37.10
N VAL A 208 17.91 -60.92 37.20
CA VAL A 208 18.96 -59.90 37.20
C VAL A 208 19.88 -60.21 38.39
N SER A 209 21.18 -60.30 38.15
CA SER A 209 22.16 -60.50 39.20
C SER A 209 22.09 -59.37 40.23
N MET A 210 22.42 -59.64 41.50
CA MET A 210 22.40 -58.62 42.56
C MET A 210 23.30 -57.42 42.20
N GLU A 211 24.46 -57.66 41.57
CA GLU A 211 25.34 -56.62 41.03
C GLU A 211 24.66 -55.74 39.96
N GLU A 212 23.98 -56.35 38.99
CA GLU A 212 23.27 -55.63 37.91
C GLU A 212 22.10 -54.81 38.46
N PHE A 213 21.41 -55.32 39.49
CA PHE A 213 20.35 -54.59 40.18
C PHE A 213 20.89 -53.36 40.91
N LEU A 214 22.02 -53.48 41.61
CA LEU A 214 22.68 -52.36 42.28
C LEU A 214 23.20 -51.32 41.30
N GLU A 215 23.67 -51.73 40.12
CA GLU A 215 24.10 -50.83 39.06
C GLU A 215 22.93 -50.08 38.40
N MET A 216 21.83 -50.77 38.09
CA MET A 216 20.60 -50.12 37.64
C MET A 216 20.02 -49.17 38.69
N LYS A 217 20.10 -49.51 39.98
CA LYS A 217 19.65 -48.64 41.06
C LYS A 217 20.48 -47.35 41.11
N ARG A 218 21.81 -47.45 40.99
CA ARG A 218 22.71 -46.28 40.90
C ARG A 218 22.37 -45.41 39.68
N ALA A 219 22.20 -46.01 38.50
CA ALA A 219 21.84 -45.29 37.28
C ALA A 219 20.47 -44.59 37.41
N ARG A 220 19.48 -45.26 38.00
CA ARG A 220 18.15 -44.66 38.27
C ARG A 220 18.25 -43.47 39.23
N ASP A 221 19.01 -43.61 40.31
CA ASP A 221 19.15 -42.55 41.31
C ASP A 221 19.89 -41.34 40.72
N GLN A 222 20.84 -41.58 39.81
CA GLN A 222 21.55 -40.55 39.05
C GLN A 222 20.61 -39.82 38.06
N LEU A 223 19.79 -40.56 37.31
CA LEU A 223 18.76 -39.98 36.42
C LEU A 223 17.70 -39.18 37.18
N LEU A 224 17.32 -39.61 38.39
CA LEU A 224 16.40 -38.86 39.25
C LEU A 224 17.02 -37.54 39.72
N ALA A 225 18.31 -37.53 40.04
CA ALA A 225 19.04 -36.31 40.40
C ALA A 225 19.13 -35.34 39.21
N GLU A 226 19.48 -35.84 38.01
CA GLU A 226 19.51 -35.05 36.78
C GLU A 226 18.12 -34.49 36.42
N LYS A 227 17.07 -35.30 36.54
CA LYS A 227 15.69 -34.85 36.34
C LYS A 227 15.32 -33.69 37.28
N ALA A 228 15.63 -33.82 38.57
CA ALA A 228 15.36 -32.77 39.55
C ALA A 228 16.13 -31.47 39.24
N GLU A 229 17.33 -31.59 38.69
CA GLU A 229 18.12 -30.44 38.23
C GLU A 229 17.55 -29.78 36.96
N LEU A 230 17.14 -30.58 35.99
CA LEU A 230 16.46 -30.10 34.79
C LEU A 230 15.13 -29.40 35.13
N GLU A 231 14.36 -29.93 36.07
CA GLU A 231 13.12 -29.29 36.55
C GLU A 231 13.41 -27.91 37.19
N ARG A 232 14.48 -27.81 37.99
CA ARG A 232 14.96 -26.52 38.53
C ARG A 232 15.38 -25.55 37.41
N ASN A 233 16.06 -26.04 36.38
CA ASN A 233 16.46 -25.23 35.23
C ASN A 233 15.27 -24.70 34.45
N VAL A 234 14.28 -25.55 34.17
CA VAL A 234 13.05 -25.17 33.46
C VAL A 234 12.31 -24.07 34.22
N ALA A 235 12.18 -24.21 35.55
CA ALA A 235 11.56 -23.17 36.38
C ALA A 235 12.32 -21.83 36.29
N ARG A 236 13.67 -21.86 36.35
CA ARG A 236 14.49 -20.65 36.20
C ARG A 236 14.29 -19.98 34.83
N PHE A 237 14.29 -20.76 33.75
CA PHE A 237 14.09 -20.23 32.40
C PHE A 237 12.68 -19.68 32.19
N GLN A 238 11.66 -20.29 32.81
CA GLN A 238 10.29 -19.77 32.76
C GLN A 238 10.18 -18.39 33.41
N THR A 239 10.79 -18.19 34.57
CA THR A 239 10.83 -16.88 35.25
C THR A 239 11.58 -15.84 34.41
N ALA A 240 12.77 -16.18 33.89
CA ALA A 240 13.55 -15.28 33.05
C ALA A 240 12.80 -14.89 31.76
N ASN A 241 12.11 -15.84 31.12
CA ASN A 241 11.28 -15.56 29.94
C ASN A 241 10.11 -14.63 30.27
N GLN A 242 9.49 -14.79 31.44
CA GLN A 242 8.41 -13.90 31.87
C GLN A 242 8.93 -12.47 32.11
N GLU A 243 10.11 -12.30 32.70
CA GLU A 243 10.76 -11.00 32.87
C GLU A 243 11.10 -10.33 31.53
N ILE A 244 11.65 -11.10 30.58
CA ILE A 244 11.96 -10.61 29.23
C ILE A 244 10.67 -10.15 28.54
N LYS A 245 9.58 -10.91 28.67
CA LYS A 245 8.29 -10.55 28.10
C LYS A 245 7.77 -9.21 28.63
N VAL A 246 7.84 -9.00 29.95
CA VAL A 246 7.44 -7.71 30.55
C VAL A 246 8.31 -6.56 30.05
N LYS A 247 9.63 -6.76 29.94
CA LYS A 247 10.55 -5.74 29.41
C LYS A 247 10.25 -5.40 27.94
N MET A 248 9.91 -6.39 27.13
CA MET A 248 9.50 -6.19 25.73
C MET A 248 8.20 -5.38 25.66
N GLU A 249 7.19 -5.73 26.44
CA GLU A 249 5.92 -4.99 26.49
C GLU A 249 6.12 -3.52 26.89
N ASP A 250 7.00 -3.23 27.84
CA ASP A 250 7.33 -1.86 28.23
C ASP A 250 8.19 -1.11 27.21
N GLN A 251 9.03 -1.82 26.45
CA GLN A 251 9.77 -1.24 25.34
C GLN A 251 8.83 -0.89 24.16
N ASP A 252 7.88 -1.78 23.83
CA ASP A 252 6.87 -1.53 22.80
C ASP A 252 5.99 -0.33 23.15
N LYS A 253 5.59 -0.18 24.43
CA LYS A 253 4.86 1.01 24.90
C LYS A 253 5.67 2.30 24.72
N ARG A 254 6.98 2.26 25.02
CA ARG A 254 7.88 3.42 24.85
C ARG A 254 8.02 3.79 23.38
N HIS A 255 8.26 2.83 22.50
CA HIS A 255 8.33 3.07 21.06
C HIS A 255 7.00 3.58 20.49
N ALA A 256 5.86 3.09 20.97
CA ALA A 256 4.56 3.61 20.56
C ALA A 256 4.34 5.07 20.98
N LEU A 257 4.81 5.47 22.17
CA LEU A 257 4.76 6.87 22.63
C LEU A 257 5.70 7.77 21.81
N GLU A 258 6.91 7.30 21.50
CA GLU A 258 7.86 8.00 20.64
C GLU A 258 7.33 8.18 19.21
N ALA A 259 6.72 7.14 18.64
CA ALA A 259 6.10 7.20 17.31
C ALA A 259 4.98 8.25 17.27
N LYS A 260 4.09 8.27 18.28
CA LYS A 260 3.05 9.30 18.40
C LYS A 260 3.64 10.71 18.51
N ARG A 261 4.70 10.88 19.29
CA ARG A 261 5.39 12.17 19.42
C ARG A 261 6.00 12.61 18.09
N PHE A 262 6.66 11.70 17.37
CA PHE A 262 7.24 11.96 16.06
C PHE A 262 6.18 12.34 15.02
N GLU A 263 5.03 11.67 15.01
CA GLU A 263 3.89 12.02 14.15
C GLU A 263 3.38 13.44 14.44
N MET A 264 3.26 13.77 15.73
CA MET A 264 2.80 15.10 16.17
C MET A 264 3.79 16.20 15.76
N ASP A 265 5.10 15.97 15.95
CA ASP A 265 6.15 16.89 15.52
C ASP A 265 6.15 17.05 13.99
N THR A 266 6.04 15.95 13.24
CA THR A 266 5.98 15.98 11.77
C THR A 266 4.78 16.78 11.28
N ALA A 267 3.60 16.59 11.89
CA ALA A 267 2.40 17.36 11.56
C ALA A 267 2.57 18.85 11.90
N TYR A 268 3.21 19.17 13.02
CA TYR A 268 3.51 20.55 13.42
C TYR A 268 4.46 21.23 12.41
N TYR A 269 5.59 20.61 12.09
CA TYR A 269 6.54 21.14 11.10
C TYR A 269 5.91 21.24 9.71
N GLY A 270 5.04 20.31 9.33
CA GLY A 270 4.26 20.40 8.09
C GLY A 270 3.42 21.68 8.00
N LYS A 271 2.72 22.04 9.08
CA LYS A 271 1.94 23.29 9.17
C LYS A 271 2.83 24.53 9.12
N VAL A 272 3.94 24.53 9.85
CA VAL A 272 4.91 25.64 9.84
C VAL A 272 5.47 25.86 8.44
N ASN A 273 5.89 24.80 7.75
CA ASN A 273 6.41 24.87 6.39
C ASN A 273 5.36 25.38 5.40
N GLN A 274 4.10 24.95 5.54
CA GLN A 274 3.01 25.44 4.71
C GLN A 274 2.75 26.94 4.92
N ALA A 275 2.72 27.40 6.18
CA ALA A 275 2.54 28.81 6.51
C ALA A 275 3.70 29.66 6.00
N LEU A 276 4.94 29.17 6.15
CA LEU A 276 6.13 29.82 5.62
C LEU A 276 6.08 29.94 4.10
N ALA A 277 5.74 28.86 3.38
CA ALA A 277 5.61 28.89 1.93
C ALA A 277 4.54 29.88 1.45
N SER A 278 3.40 29.97 2.14
CA SER A 278 2.37 30.96 1.85
C SER A 278 2.87 32.39 2.06
N SER A 279 3.54 32.66 3.19
CA SER A 279 4.13 33.96 3.50
C SER A 279 5.20 34.37 2.48
N THR A 280 6.07 33.46 2.06
CA THR A 280 7.07 33.72 1.01
C THR A 280 6.41 34.11 -0.31
N ARG A 281 5.35 33.40 -0.74
CA ARG A 281 4.61 33.76 -1.96
C ARG A 281 3.97 35.15 -1.86
N GLU A 282 3.37 35.49 -0.72
CA GLU A 282 2.81 36.83 -0.50
C GLU A 282 3.89 37.91 -0.54
N HIS A 283 5.06 37.64 0.04
CA HIS A 283 6.21 38.54 -0.03
C HIS A 283 6.68 38.75 -1.48
N ASP A 284 6.76 37.68 -2.28
CA ASP A 284 7.17 37.79 -3.68
C ASP A 284 6.16 38.60 -4.51
N ILE A 285 4.85 38.36 -4.32
CA ILE A 285 3.79 39.13 -4.99
C ILE A 285 3.86 40.60 -4.61
N THR A 286 4.03 40.91 -3.32
CA THR A 286 4.10 42.31 -2.85
C THR A 286 5.36 43.01 -3.36
N LYS A 287 6.50 42.32 -3.39
CA LYS A 287 7.75 42.81 -3.98
C LYS A 287 7.60 43.13 -5.47
N GLU A 288 6.95 42.25 -6.24
CA GLU A 288 6.70 42.46 -7.66
C GLU A 288 5.73 43.63 -7.91
N ARG A 289 4.68 43.77 -7.08
CA ARG A 289 3.78 44.94 -7.11
C ARG A 289 4.53 46.23 -6.82
N LEU A 290 5.43 46.24 -5.84
CA LEU A 290 6.25 47.40 -5.51
C LEU A 290 7.21 47.78 -6.64
N ALA A 291 7.81 46.79 -7.30
CA ALA A 291 8.67 47.02 -8.46
C ALA A 291 7.89 47.68 -9.61
N ARG A 292 6.70 47.16 -9.93
CA ARG A 292 5.80 47.75 -10.94
C ARG A 292 5.40 49.19 -10.60
N ALA A 293 5.00 49.44 -9.35
CA ALA A 293 4.62 50.78 -8.91
C ALA A 293 5.80 51.77 -8.98
N SER A 294 6.99 51.33 -8.57
CA SER A 294 8.21 52.14 -8.67
C SER A 294 8.53 52.52 -10.10
N GLN A 295 8.36 51.59 -11.05
CA GLN A 295 8.59 51.86 -12.47
C GLN A 295 7.60 52.88 -13.02
N ILE A 296 6.31 52.77 -12.68
CA ILE A 296 5.29 53.76 -13.07
C ILE A 296 5.63 55.15 -12.56
N ILE A 297 6.08 55.26 -11.30
CA ILE A 297 6.48 56.55 -10.71
C ILE A 297 7.66 57.14 -11.48
N GLU A 298 8.64 56.32 -11.85
CA GLU A 298 9.82 56.77 -12.58
C GLU A 298 9.48 57.22 -14.01
N ASP A 299 8.62 56.47 -14.71
CA ASP A 299 8.13 56.85 -16.03
C ASP A 299 7.33 58.16 -15.99
N GLU A 300 6.51 58.35 -14.96
CA GLU A 300 5.75 59.57 -14.76
C GLU A 300 6.67 60.78 -14.45
N LYS A 301 7.72 60.59 -13.64
CA LYS A 301 8.74 61.62 -13.43
C LYS A 301 9.43 62.01 -14.74
N ARG A 302 9.81 61.04 -15.56
CA ARG A 302 10.40 61.29 -16.89
C ARG A 302 9.45 62.08 -17.78
N ARG A 303 8.16 61.73 -17.78
CA ARG A 303 7.11 62.44 -18.52
C ARG A 303 6.99 63.89 -18.05
N GLN A 304 7.00 64.14 -16.74
CA GLN A 304 6.91 65.49 -16.19
C GLN A 304 8.12 66.35 -16.58
N THR A 305 9.33 65.78 -16.52
CA THR A 305 10.55 66.46 -16.98
C THR A 305 10.45 66.82 -18.46
N LEU A 306 10.03 65.88 -19.31
CA LEU A 306 9.85 66.13 -20.74
C LEU A 306 8.84 67.26 -21.01
N VAL A 307 7.69 67.25 -20.34
CA VAL A 307 6.66 68.30 -20.48
C VAL A 307 7.20 69.65 -20.02
N LYS A 308 7.99 69.68 -18.94
CA LYS A 308 8.64 70.91 -18.46
C LYS A 308 9.64 71.43 -19.50
N ASP A 309 10.52 70.58 -20.01
CA ASP A 309 11.53 70.96 -21.01
C ASP A 309 10.88 71.48 -22.30
N GLN A 310 9.78 70.87 -22.74
CA GLN A 310 8.99 71.34 -23.87
C GLN A 310 8.38 72.73 -23.63
N ARG A 311 7.83 72.98 -22.43
CA ARG A 311 7.29 74.29 -22.04
C ARG A 311 8.39 75.35 -22.02
N ASP A 312 9.54 75.03 -21.42
CA ASP A 312 10.67 75.94 -21.33
C ASP A 312 11.26 76.22 -22.73
N ALA A 313 11.33 75.23 -23.62
CA ALA A 313 11.75 75.42 -25.01
C ALA A 313 10.78 76.32 -25.78
N ARG A 314 9.46 76.13 -25.60
CA ARG A 314 8.45 76.99 -26.24
C ARG A 314 8.52 78.43 -25.72
N ALA A 315 8.72 78.61 -24.41
CA ALA A 315 8.91 79.94 -23.82
C ALA A 315 10.16 80.64 -24.37
N ARG A 316 11.27 79.90 -24.54
CA ARG A 316 12.48 80.43 -25.19
C ARG A 316 12.25 80.81 -26.65
N SER A 317 11.52 80.00 -27.43
CA SER A 317 11.17 80.32 -28.83
C SER A 317 10.35 81.60 -28.90
N LEU A 318 9.30 81.72 -28.10
CA LEU A 318 8.44 82.91 -28.06
C LEU A 318 9.21 84.16 -27.63
N ALA A 319 10.11 84.03 -26.65
CA ALA A 319 10.97 85.14 -26.22
C ALA A 319 11.93 85.58 -27.34
N ALA A 320 12.51 84.63 -28.08
CA ALA A 320 13.37 84.92 -29.22
C ALA A 320 12.59 85.58 -30.37
N GLU A 321 11.39 85.09 -30.68
CA GLU A 321 10.48 85.70 -31.66
C GLU A 321 10.12 87.14 -31.28
N TRP A 322 9.79 87.36 -29.99
CA TRP A 322 9.49 88.70 -29.47
C TRP A 322 10.68 89.65 -29.57
N GLU A 323 11.88 89.22 -29.17
CA GLU A 323 13.08 90.06 -29.28
C GLU A 323 13.44 90.34 -30.74
N ALA A 324 13.23 89.38 -31.65
CA ALA A 324 13.40 89.61 -33.08
C ALA A 324 12.41 90.65 -33.62
N GLU A 325 11.14 90.58 -33.23
CA GLU A 325 10.11 91.54 -33.64
C GLU A 325 10.38 92.93 -33.08
N LYS A 326 10.75 93.02 -31.80
CA LYS A 326 11.20 94.26 -31.17
C LYS A 326 12.41 94.87 -31.89
N ALA A 327 13.37 94.05 -32.31
CA ALA A 327 14.52 94.51 -33.10
C ALA A 327 14.09 95.09 -34.47
N LYS A 328 13.09 94.49 -35.14
CA LYS A 328 12.52 95.06 -36.37
C LYS A 328 11.88 96.42 -36.12
N ILE A 329 11.04 96.54 -35.10
CA ILE A 329 10.38 97.82 -34.74
C ILE A 329 11.42 98.90 -34.43
N VAL A 330 12.48 98.55 -33.69
CA VAL A 330 13.59 99.49 -33.40
C VAL A 330 14.32 99.89 -34.68
N ALA A 331 14.61 98.93 -35.57
CA ALA A 331 15.26 99.23 -36.85
C ALA A 331 14.39 100.13 -37.75
N GLU A 332 13.07 99.89 -37.82
CA GLU A 332 12.13 100.75 -38.54
C GLU A 332 12.09 102.16 -37.95
N ARG A 333 11.99 102.28 -36.62
CA ARG A 333 12.06 103.58 -35.93
C ARG A 333 13.36 104.31 -36.28
N ASP A 334 14.50 103.64 -36.22
CA ASP A 334 15.80 104.24 -36.51
C ASP A 334 15.92 104.66 -37.98
N HIS A 335 15.33 103.88 -38.90
CA HIS A 335 15.21 104.25 -40.31
C HIS A 335 14.38 105.54 -40.50
N TYR A 336 13.19 105.62 -39.91
CA TYR A 336 12.35 106.84 -39.95
C TYR A 336 13.05 108.05 -39.34
N MET A 337 13.78 107.87 -38.24
CA MET A 337 14.56 108.95 -37.62
C MET A 337 15.69 109.42 -38.53
N ALA A 338 16.40 108.50 -39.19
CA ALA A 338 17.45 108.83 -40.15
C ALA A 338 16.90 109.56 -41.38
N GLU A 339 15.73 109.16 -41.90
CA GLU A 339 15.04 109.86 -42.98
C GLU A 339 14.62 111.27 -42.57
N ARG A 340 13.98 111.42 -41.40
CA ARG A 340 13.59 112.72 -40.85
C ARG A 340 14.80 113.65 -40.72
N ASP A 341 15.91 113.13 -40.18
CA ASP A 341 17.15 113.90 -40.06
C ASP A 341 17.76 114.23 -41.43
N HIS A 342 17.62 113.36 -42.44
CA HIS A 342 17.97 113.66 -43.83
C HIS A 342 17.12 114.81 -44.40
N TYR A 343 15.79 114.76 -44.22
CA TYR A 343 14.89 115.84 -44.62
C TYR A 343 15.22 117.17 -43.95
N PHE A 344 15.50 117.16 -42.63
CA PHE A 344 15.93 118.36 -41.92
C PHE A 344 17.24 118.94 -42.47
N ARG A 345 18.21 118.09 -42.82
CA ARG A 345 19.47 118.53 -43.47
C ARG A 345 19.19 119.15 -44.84
N GLN A 346 18.38 118.50 -45.69
CA GLN A 346 17.96 119.02 -47.00
C GLN A 346 17.26 120.37 -46.87
N MET A 347 16.32 120.50 -45.93
CA MET A 347 15.61 121.74 -45.66
C MET A 347 16.56 122.87 -45.25
N LYS A 348 17.55 122.58 -44.39
CA LYS A 348 18.55 123.57 -43.98
C LYS A 348 19.47 124.01 -45.13
N ILE A 349 19.82 123.09 -46.03
CA ILE A 349 20.54 123.41 -47.28
C ILE A 349 19.67 124.31 -48.15
N HIS A 350 18.41 123.94 -48.38
CA HIS A 350 17.46 124.72 -49.17
C HIS A 350 17.25 126.13 -48.60
N GLN A 351 17.10 126.25 -47.28
CA GLN A 351 16.95 127.55 -46.60
C GLN A 351 18.21 128.42 -46.75
N LYS A 352 19.41 127.81 -46.69
CA LYS A 352 20.67 128.52 -46.94
C LYS A 352 20.78 128.99 -48.39
N GLU A 353 20.35 128.18 -49.35
CA GLU A 353 20.35 128.51 -50.79
C GLU A 353 19.35 129.62 -51.10
N VAL A 354 18.14 129.58 -50.53
CA VAL A 354 17.15 130.67 -50.62
C VAL A 354 17.75 131.96 -50.06
N GLY A 355 18.44 131.90 -48.90
CA GLY A 355 19.15 133.05 -48.35
C GLY A 355 20.24 133.59 -49.29
N ARG A 356 21.02 132.71 -49.91
CA ARG A 356 22.05 133.09 -50.91
C ARG A 356 21.44 133.78 -52.12
N LEU A 357 20.37 133.21 -52.69
CA LEU A 357 19.66 133.79 -53.84
C LEU A 357 19.01 135.12 -53.49
N GLN A 358 18.46 135.28 -52.29
CA GLN A 358 17.94 136.56 -51.81
C GLN A 358 19.05 137.61 -51.69
N GLN A 359 20.23 137.22 -51.19
CA GLN A 359 21.39 138.10 -51.11
C GLN A 359 21.88 138.50 -52.52
N GLU A 360 22.05 137.55 -53.45
CA GLU A 360 22.38 137.84 -54.86
C GLU A 360 21.33 138.75 -55.52
N ASN A 361 20.03 138.55 -55.25
CA ASN A 361 18.98 139.43 -55.77
C ASN A 361 19.10 140.85 -55.20
N THR A 362 19.50 140.96 -53.93
CA THR A 362 19.72 142.26 -53.27
C THR A 362 20.96 142.95 -53.84
N GLU A 363 22.05 142.22 -54.05
CA GLU A 363 23.28 142.71 -54.69
C GLU A 363 23.05 143.11 -56.15
N LEU A 364 22.28 142.33 -56.92
CA LEU A 364 21.88 142.68 -58.28
C LEU A 364 20.99 143.94 -58.31
N ARG A 365 20.07 144.10 -57.35
CA ARG A 365 19.29 145.34 -57.19
C ARG A 365 20.20 146.52 -56.87
N PHE A 366 21.19 146.36 -55.99
CA PHE A 366 22.19 147.39 -55.72
C PHE A 366 23.07 147.70 -56.93
N ALA A 367 23.47 146.70 -57.73
CA ALA A 367 24.24 146.90 -58.96
C ALA A 367 23.43 147.62 -60.05
N VAL A 368 22.13 147.34 -60.17
CA VAL A 368 21.20 148.06 -61.06
C VAL A 368 20.98 149.51 -60.59
N GLU A 369 20.94 149.76 -59.28
CA GLU A 369 20.90 151.11 -58.72
C GLU A 369 22.22 151.87 -58.94
N PHE A 370 23.38 151.19 -58.83
CA PHE A 370 24.69 151.78 -59.09
C PHE A 370 24.94 152.09 -60.58
N ALA A 371 24.48 151.24 -61.49
CA ALA A 371 24.57 151.45 -62.94
C ALA A 371 23.66 152.57 -63.48
N LYS A 372 22.77 153.12 -62.62
CA LYS A 372 22.00 154.34 -62.91
C LYS A 372 22.69 155.63 -62.43
N MET A 373 23.86 155.52 -61.79
CA MET A 373 24.65 156.64 -61.29
C MET A 373 25.92 156.96 -62.10
N GLU A 374 26.07 156.36 -63.29
CA GLU A 374 26.86 156.90 -64.42
C GLU A 374 25.90 157.33 -65.54
#